data_AF-A0AAX2M507-F1
#
_entry.id   AF-A0AAX2M507-F1
#
_cell.length_a   1.000
_cell.length_b   1.000
_cell.length_c   1.000
_cell.angle_alpha   90.00
_cell.angle_beta   90.00
_cell.angle_gamma   90.00
#
_symmetry.space_group_name_H-M   'P 1'
#
loop_
_entity.id
_entity.type
_entity.pdbx_description
1 polymer ?
#
loop_
_entity_poly.entity_id
_entity_poly.type
_entity_poly.pdbx_seq_one_letter_code
_entity_poly.pdbx_strand_id
1 'polypeptide(L)'
;MSQTNNNTEIKEQDTQDEIIFEEKKYIPAFLFCGIIYTGFLCFFLYWLPRAFDNTKNFKWFVVFIIYLYVLYIYISLVYKTVNFKRIYITKEKLVIEFYFRNDLIFPLGTFFVYSYNPSRALVGDIVIQTLKGKRYYIKNLIKHEIELKNDFYAKVNAIIKPHVMPYLLSLGDEEFEKIISFVTGFHKIDTTFLKEAMELRKEKKDE
;
A
#
# COMPACT_ATOMS: atom_id res chain seq x y z
N MET A 1 14.03 51.32 -37.58
CA MET A 1 13.10 50.58 -38.47
C MET A 1 13.15 49.12 -38.05
N SER A 2 12.00 48.54 -37.67
CA SER A 2 11.73 47.09 -37.42
C SER A 2 12.60 46.35 -36.38
N GLN A 3 12.13 45.35 -35.63
CA GLN A 3 10.81 44.78 -35.36
C GLN A 3 11.01 43.87 -34.13
N THR A 4 9.96 43.74 -33.34
CA THR A 4 9.73 42.86 -32.20
C THR A 4 10.14 41.39 -32.47
N ASN A 5 10.63 40.69 -31.45
CA ASN A 5 10.23 39.29 -31.23
C ASN A 5 10.15 38.99 -29.73
N ASN A 6 8.92 39.04 -29.24
CA ASN A 6 8.51 38.53 -27.95
C ASN A 6 8.64 37.00 -28.00
N ASN A 7 9.72 36.45 -27.46
CA ASN A 7 9.67 35.09 -26.96
C ASN A 7 9.01 35.13 -25.59
N THR A 8 7.68 35.25 -25.61
CA THR A 8 6.85 34.75 -24.53
C THR A 8 7.05 33.25 -24.54
N GLU A 9 7.99 32.76 -23.72
CA GLU A 9 7.92 31.40 -23.23
C GLU A 9 6.53 31.25 -22.61
N ILE A 10 5.68 30.56 -23.37
CA ILE A 10 4.45 29.99 -22.87
C ILE A 10 4.92 29.05 -21.77
N LYS A 11 4.90 29.54 -20.52
CA LYS A 11 4.83 28.67 -19.36
C LYS A 11 3.61 27.81 -19.60
N GLU A 12 3.84 26.59 -20.07
CA GLU A 12 2.86 25.52 -19.92
C GLU A 12 2.37 25.65 -18.48
N GLN A 13 1.08 25.92 -18.33
CA GLN A 13 0.41 25.90 -17.05
C GLN A 13 0.62 24.49 -16.50
N ASP A 14 1.64 24.36 -15.67
CA ASP A 14 1.76 23.27 -14.72
C ASP A 14 0.56 23.43 -13.79
N THR A 15 -0.55 22.79 -14.14
CA THR A 15 -1.58 22.36 -13.19
C THR A 15 -0.91 21.38 -12.24
N GLN A 16 -0.01 21.90 -11.42
CA GLN A 16 0.66 21.19 -10.38
C GLN A 16 -0.38 21.05 -9.27
N ASP A 17 -1.09 19.92 -9.28
CA ASP A 17 -1.84 19.45 -8.12
C ASP A 17 -0.85 19.45 -6.95
N GLU A 18 -0.90 20.49 -6.11
CA GLU A 18 0.06 20.70 -5.03
C GLU A 18 0.10 19.46 -4.13
N ILE A 19 1.28 18.82 -4.07
CA ILE A 19 1.48 17.60 -3.31
C ILE A 19 1.64 17.98 -1.84
N ILE A 20 0.68 17.57 -1.02
CA ILE A 20 0.63 17.83 0.42
C ILE A 20 1.54 16.87 1.19
N PHE A 21 1.64 15.63 0.69
CA PHE A 21 2.42 14.58 1.31
C PHE A 21 2.92 13.61 0.24
N GLU A 22 4.21 13.23 0.29
CA GLU A 22 4.80 12.25 -0.63
C GLU A 22 5.70 11.30 0.16
N GLU A 23 5.56 10.00 -0.13
CA GLU A 23 6.47 8.97 0.35
C GLU A 23 6.98 8.16 -0.84
N LYS A 24 8.30 8.16 -0.99
CA LYS A 24 9.00 7.48 -2.09
C LYS A 24 9.56 6.16 -1.62
N LYS A 25 9.67 5.22 -2.55
CA LYS A 25 10.32 3.94 -2.27
C LYS A 25 11.79 4.12 -1.87
N TYR A 26 12.18 3.45 -0.79
CA TYR A 26 13.57 3.39 -0.35
C TYR A 26 14.41 2.44 -1.22
N ILE A 27 15.33 3.02 -2.00
CA ILE A 27 16.15 2.34 -3.01
C ILE A 27 17.18 1.35 -2.40
N PRO A 28 17.86 1.65 -1.26
CA PRO A 28 18.88 0.75 -0.72
C PRO A 28 18.35 -0.60 -0.24
N ALA A 29 17.19 -0.64 0.42
CA ALA A 29 16.57 -1.90 0.84
C ALA A 29 16.14 -2.75 -0.37
N PHE A 30 15.73 -2.10 -1.47
CA PHE A 30 15.42 -2.78 -2.72
C PHE A 30 16.66 -3.47 -3.33
N LEU A 31 17.80 -2.78 -3.37
CA LEU A 31 19.06 -3.35 -3.87
C LEU A 31 19.60 -4.46 -2.96
N PHE A 32 19.52 -4.29 -1.64
CA PHE A 32 19.95 -5.30 -0.67
C PHE A 32 19.13 -6.59 -0.78
N CYS A 33 17.81 -6.47 -0.91
CA CYS A 33 16.95 -7.60 -1.27
C CYS A 33 17.43 -8.25 -2.57
N GLY A 34 17.65 -7.48 -3.64
CA GLY A 34 18.14 -8.01 -4.93
C GLY A 34 19.45 -8.81 -4.83
N ILE A 35 20.40 -8.37 -4.01
CA ILE A 35 21.69 -9.04 -3.81
C ILE A 35 21.53 -10.36 -3.06
N ILE A 36 20.85 -10.35 -1.90
CA ILE A 36 20.53 -11.58 -1.15
C ILE A 36 19.84 -12.57 -2.06
N TYR A 37 18.93 -12.05 -2.89
CA TYR A 37 18.08 -12.87 -3.71
C TYR A 37 18.76 -13.49 -4.92
N THR A 38 19.69 -12.77 -5.53
CA THR A 38 20.57 -13.31 -6.58
C THR A 38 21.50 -14.37 -5.99
N GLY A 39 22.03 -14.15 -4.78
CA GLY A 39 22.87 -15.11 -4.07
C GLY A 39 22.17 -16.45 -3.81
N PHE A 40 20.91 -16.41 -3.34
CA PHE A 40 20.10 -17.62 -3.14
C PHE A 40 19.87 -18.39 -4.43
N LEU A 41 19.53 -17.69 -5.53
CA LEU A 41 19.34 -18.33 -6.83
C LEU A 41 20.61 -19.04 -7.31
N CYS A 42 21.76 -18.37 -7.22
CA CYS A 42 23.06 -18.95 -7.59
C CYS A 42 23.41 -20.17 -6.73
N PHE A 43 23.15 -20.10 -5.42
CA PHE A 43 23.37 -21.22 -4.51
C PHE A 43 22.55 -22.46 -4.93
N PHE A 44 21.27 -22.29 -5.25
CA PHE A 44 20.42 -23.41 -5.68
C PHE A 44 20.78 -23.92 -7.07
N LEU A 45 21.07 -23.05 -8.05
CA LEU A 45 21.51 -23.47 -9.39
C LEU A 45 22.82 -24.26 -9.36
N TYR A 46 23.69 -23.98 -8.40
CA TYR A 46 24.92 -24.75 -8.17
C TYR A 46 24.64 -26.11 -7.51
N TRP A 47 23.72 -26.17 -6.56
CA TRP A 47 23.46 -27.37 -5.76
C TRP A 47 22.54 -28.39 -6.48
N LEU A 48 21.59 -27.90 -7.28
CA LEU A 48 20.56 -28.70 -7.93
C LEU A 48 21.14 -29.75 -8.91
N PRO A 49 22.08 -29.42 -9.83
CA PRO A 49 22.69 -30.42 -10.71
C PRO A 49 23.47 -31.51 -9.97
N ARG A 50 24.02 -31.21 -8.79
CA ARG A 50 24.78 -32.17 -7.97
C ARG A 50 23.91 -33.05 -7.09
N ALA A 51 22.75 -32.54 -6.71
CA ALA A 51 21.71 -33.29 -6.03
C ALA A 51 21.03 -34.32 -6.96
N PHE A 52 20.93 -33.99 -8.26
CA PHE A 52 20.43 -34.87 -9.31
C PHE A 52 21.52 -35.81 -9.86
N ASP A 53 22.10 -36.66 -9.00
CA ASP A 53 22.94 -37.77 -9.45
C ASP A 53 22.07 -39.00 -9.81
N ASN A 54 22.53 -39.78 -10.78
CA ASN A 54 21.77 -40.34 -11.90
C ASN A 54 20.97 -41.63 -11.60
N THR A 55 20.32 -41.75 -10.44
CA THR A 55 19.41 -42.87 -10.15
C THR A 55 18.03 -42.36 -9.75
N LYS A 56 17.02 -42.72 -10.55
CA LYS A 56 15.63 -42.21 -10.52
C LYS A 56 15.01 -42.25 -9.12
N ASN A 57 15.19 -41.20 -8.35
CA ASN A 57 14.59 -41.05 -7.03
C ASN A 57 13.49 -40.00 -7.10
N PHE A 58 12.22 -40.46 -7.09
CA PHE A 58 11.03 -39.61 -6.99
C PHE A 58 11.14 -38.55 -5.88
N LYS A 59 11.91 -38.84 -4.81
CA LYS A 59 12.26 -37.88 -3.75
C LYS A 59 12.88 -36.59 -4.28
N TRP A 60 13.82 -36.65 -5.22
CA TRP A 60 14.46 -35.45 -5.79
C TRP A 60 13.52 -34.67 -6.72
N PHE A 61 12.59 -35.36 -7.40
CA PHE A 61 11.52 -34.71 -8.13
C PHE A 61 10.60 -33.90 -7.20
N VAL A 62 10.23 -34.45 -6.04
CA VAL A 62 9.44 -33.71 -5.03
C VAL A 62 10.20 -32.50 -4.49
N VAL A 63 11.50 -32.64 -4.19
CA VAL A 63 12.36 -31.52 -3.76
C VAL A 63 12.41 -30.42 -4.83
N PHE A 64 12.48 -30.79 -6.10
CA PHE A 64 12.44 -29.84 -7.22
C PHE A 64 11.11 -29.08 -7.32
N ILE A 65 9.97 -29.75 -7.15
CA ILE A 65 8.65 -29.10 -7.15
C ILE A 65 8.51 -28.13 -5.97
N ILE A 66 8.96 -28.52 -4.76
CA ILE A 66 8.96 -27.64 -3.59
C ILE A 66 9.85 -26.41 -3.86
N TYR A 67 11.01 -26.61 -4.48
CA TYR A 67 11.90 -25.52 -4.87
C TYR A 67 11.22 -24.54 -5.85
N LEU A 68 10.56 -25.04 -6.90
CA LEU A 68 9.82 -24.18 -7.84
C LEU A 68 8.71 -23.40 -7.14
N TYR A 69 8.02 -24.01 -6.18
CA TYR A 69 6.99 -23.33 -5.40
C TYR A 69 7.58 -22.22 -4.50
N VAL A 70 8.69 -22.49 -3.82
CA VAL A 70 9.42 -21.49 -3.03
C VAL A 70 9.90 -20.35 -3.94
N LEU A 71 10.47 -20.67 -5.10
CA LEU A 71 10.92 -19.70 -6.10
C LEU A 71 9.75 -18.86 -6.63
N TYR A 72 8.57 -19.46 -6.85
CA TYR A 72 7.37 -18.74 -7.25
C TYR A 72 6.89 -17.76 -6.18
N ILE A 73 6.74 -18.22 -4.92
CA ILE A 73 6.38 -17.35 -3.79
C ILE A 73 7.35 -16.18 -3.70
N TYR A 74 8.62 -16.48 -3.89
CA TYR A 74 9.70 -15.53 -3.82
C TYR A 74 9.69 -14.49 -4.94
N ILE A 75 9.57 -14.91 -6.21
CA ILE A 75 9.44 -13.99 -7.36
C ILE A 75 8.20 -13.12 -7.16
N SER A 76 7.10 -13.69 -6.64
CA SER A 76 5.90 -12.93 -6.30
C SER A 76 6.16 -11.88 -5.22
N LEU A 77 6.97 -12.19 -4.20
CA LEU A 77 7.35 -11.25 -3.15
C LEU A 77 8.21 -10.11 -3.69
N VAL A 78 9.23 -10.44 -4.50
CA VAL A 78 10.10 -9.47 -5.15
C VAL A 78 9.27 -8.57 -6.06
N TYR A 79 8.46 -9.14 -6.96
CA TYR A 79 7.60 -8.38 -7.87
C TYR A 79 6.72 -7.38 -7.12
N LYS A 80 6.07 -7.80 -6.03
CA LYS A 80 5.23 -6.91 -5.20
C LYS A 80 6.03 -5.75 -4.61
N THR A 81 7.23 -6.01 -4.11
CA THR A 81 8.12 -4.98 -3.55
C THR A 81 8.73 -4.08 -4.62
N VAL A 82 9.04 -4.61 -5.81
CA VAL A 82 9.62 -3.85 -6.94
C VAL A 82 8.59 -2.86 -7.47
N ASN A 83 7.35 -3.33 -7.63
CA ASN A 83 6.32 -2.65 -8.40
C ASN A 83 5.88 -1.31 -7.80
N PHE A 84 5.98 -1.11 -6.48
CA PHE A 84 5.66 0.17 -5.86
C PHE A 84 6.70 1.25 -6.25
N LYS A 85 6.22 2.42 -6.68
CA LYS A 85 7.06 3.56 -7.04
C LYS A 85 7.04 4.65 -5.97
N ARG A 86 5.85 5.21 -5.71
CA ARG A 86 5.61 6.25 -4.71
C ARG A 86 4.13 6.31 -4.34
N ILE A 87 3.85 6.91 -3.20
CA ILE A 87 2.51 7.27 -2.76
C ILE A 87 2.50 8.76 -2.44
N TYR A 88 1.47 9.48 -2.88
CA TYR A 88 1.36 10.91 -2.59
C TYR A 88 -0.09 11.36 -2.50
N ILE A 89 -0.31 12.41 -1.70
CA ILE A 89 -1.62 13.03 -1.47
C ILE A 89 -1.57 14.44 -2.03
N THR A 90 -2.59 14.79 -2.79
CA THR A 90 -2.88 16.14 -3.29
C THR A 90 -4.10 16.70 -2.55
N LYS A 91 -4.51 17.93 -2.85
CA LYS A 91 -5.74 18.54 -2.30
C LYS A 91 -7.02 17.78 -2.61
N GLU A 92 -7.03 16.92 -3.64
CA GLU A 92 -8.26 16.28 -4.13
C GLU A 92 -8.20 14.74 -4.11
N LYS A 93 -6.99 14.16 -4.20
CA LYS A 93 -6.83 12.71 -4.37
C LYS A 93 -5.55 12.18 -3.73
N LEU A 94 -5.62 10.92 -3.31
CA LEU A 94 -4.49 10.06 -3.01
C LEU A 94 -4.13 9.26 -4.25
N VAL A 95 -2.87 9.27 -4.64
CA VAL A 95 -2.35 8.52 -5.79
C VAL A 95 -1.26 7.57 -5.33
N ILE A 96 -1.32 6.34 -5.83
CA ILE A 96 -0.28 5.35 -5.66
C ILE A 96 0.20 4.94 -7.03
N GLU A 97 1.46 5.25 -7.30
CA GLU A 97 2.09 4.93 -8.57
C GLU A 97 2.80 3.57 -8.51
N PHE A 98 2.69 2.85 -9.62
CA PHE A 98 3.40 1.59 -9.82
C PHE A 98 4.24 1.61 -11.08
N TYR A 99 5.25 0.75 -11.14
CA TYR A 99 6.12 0.63 -12.31
C TYR A 99 5.52 -0.23 -13.43
N PHE A 100 4.77 -1.30 -13.07
CA PHE A 100 4.31 -2.32 -14.03
C PHE A 100 2.79 -2.49 -14.10
N ARG A 101 2.04 -1.83 -13.21
CA ARG A 101 0.57 -1.86 -13.21
C ARG A 101 0.00 -0.46 -13.25
N ASN A 102 -1.28 -0.36 -13.57
CA ASN A 102 -2.00 0.91 -13.52
C ASN A 102 -1.95 1.52 -12.12
N ASP A 103 -1.79 2.84 -12.09
CA ASP A 103 -1.81 3.62 -10.86
C ASP A 103 -3.18 3.53 -10.17
N LEU A 104 -3.15 3.58 -8.86
CA LEU A 104 -4.38 3.61 -8.06
C LEU A 104 -4.65 5.04 -7.64
N ILE A 105 -5.81 5.57 -8.03
CA ILE A 105 -6.24 6.92 -7.74
C ILE A 105 -7.49 6.85 -6.87
N PHE A 106 -7.45 7.55 -5.74
CA PHE A 106 -8.55 7.61 -4.79
C PHE A 106 -8.91 9.07 -4.49
N PRO A 107 -10.09 9.55 -4.88
CA PRO A 107 -10.56 10.87 -4.50
C PRO A 107 -10.70 10.98 -2.97
N LEU A 108 -10.26 12.10 -2.39
CA LEU A 108 -10.42 12.37 -0.95
C LEU A 108 -11.90 12.34 -0.58
N GLY A 109 -12.21 11.82 0.61
CA GLY A 109 -13.59 11.61 1.06
C GLY A 109 -14.22 10.29 0.62
N THR A 110 -13.58 9.49 -0.25
CA THR A 110 -14.16 8.22 -0.74
C THR A 110 -13.59 6.96 -0.09
N PHE A 111 -12.58 7.11 0.77
CA PHE A 111 -11.84 6.01 1.37
C PHE A 111 -11.32 6.33 2.76
N PHE A 112 -10.89 5.30 3.47
CA PHE A 112 -10.13 5.40 4.71
C PHE A 112 -8.96 4.42 4.69
N VAL A 113 -7.94 4.70 5.52
CA VAL A 113 -6.70 3.93 5.56
C VAL A 113 -6.50 3.32 6.94
N TYR A 114 -6.19 2.03 6.98
CA TYR A 114 -5.89 1.32 8.23
C TYR A 114 -4.79 0.28 8.04
N SER A 115 -4.16 -0.10 9.14
CA SER A 115 -3.14 -1.14 9.16
C SER A 115 -3.78 -2.53 9.23
N TYR A 116 -3.46 -3.41 8.28
CA TYR A 116 -3.81 -4.82 8.33
C TYR A 116 -2.59 -5.66 8.71
N ASN A 117 -2.60 -6.19 9.93
CA ASN A 117 -1.67 -7.24 10.36
C ASN A 117 -2.46 -8.54 10.54
N PRO A 118 -2.43 -9.47 9.56
CA PRO A 118 -2.88 -10.81 9.86
C PRO A 118 -1.88 -11.44 10.84
N SER A 119 -2.37 -12.07 11.92
CA SER A 119 -1.57 -12.59 13.05
C SER A 119 -0.47 -13.61 12.69
N ARG A 120 -0.23 -13.88 11.39
CA ARG A 120 0.78 -14.79 10.85
C ARG A 120 1.68 -14.16 9.77
N ALA A 121 1.51 -12.89 9.40
CA ALA A 121 2.41 -12.24 8.43
C ALA A 121 3.50 -11.44 9.14
N LEU A 122 4.75 -11.64 8.70
CA LEU A 122 5.90 -10.84 9.09
C LEU A 122 5.84 -9.40 8.54
N VAL A 123 4.81 -9.02 7.79
CA VAL A 123 4.68 -7.71 7.13
C VAL A 123 3.25 -7.22 7.34
N GLY A 124 3.13 -5.99 7.86
CA GLY A 124 1.84 -5.31 7.95
C GLY A 124 1.54 -4.60 6.64
N ASP A 125 0.37 -4.89 6.09
CA ASP A 125 -0.13 -4.33 4.83
C ASP A 125 -0.89 -3.02 5.10
N ILE A 126 -0.67 -2.00 4.27
CA ILE A 126 -1.54 -0.81 4.27
C ILE A 126 -2.81 -1.20 3.54
N VAL A 127 -3.96 -1.02 4.18
CA VAL A 127 -5.26 -1.23 3.53
C VAL A 127 -5.95 0.09 3.31
N ILE A 128 -6.27 0.33 2.04
CA ILE A 128 -7.19 1.38 1.64
C ILE A 128 -8.54 0.74 1.41
N GLN A 129 -9.52 1.15 2.21
CA GLN A 129 -10.89 0.72 2.05
C GLN A 129 -11.73 1.88 1.54
N THR A 130 -12.37 1.66 0.40
CA THR A 130 -13.38 2.59 -0.12
C THR A 130 -14.64 2.49 0.71
N LEU A 131 -15.38 3.59 0.84
CA LEU A 131 -16.68 3.62 1.51
C LEU A 131 -17.71 2.69 0.85
N LYS A 132 -17.49 2.34 -0.42
CA LYS A 132 -18.27 1.35 -1.17
C LYS A 132 -17.89 -0.12 -0.88
N GLY A 133 -16.94 -0.36 0.04
CA GLY A 133 -16.58 -1.70 0.51
C GLY A 133 -15.45 -2.40 -0.26
N LYS A 134 -14.87 -1.81 -1.32
CA LYS A 134 -13.67 -2.37 -1.97
C LYS A 134 -12.42 -2.14 -1.12
N ARG A 135 -11.57 -3.17 -1.03
CA ARG A 135 -10.29 -3.14 -0.29
C ARG A 135 -9.10 -3.26 -1.23
N TYR A 136 -8.11 -2.41 -1.01
CA TYR A 136 -6.85 -2.40 -1.73
C TYR A 136 -5.72 -2.66 -0.74
N TYR A 137 -5.02 -3.77 -0.96
CA TYR A 137 -3.88 -4.17 -0.14
C TYR A 137 -2.60 -3.66 -0.80
N ILE A 138 -1.93 -2.73 -0.14
CA ILE A 138 -0.60 -2.28 -0.52
C ILE A 138 0.37 -3.13 0.31
N LYS A 139 0.84 -4.20 -0.32
CA LYS A 139 1.76 -5.16 0.28
C LYS A 139 3.19 -4.65 0.20
N ASN A 140 3.99 -4.99 1.20
CA ASN A 140 5.44 -4.78 1.21
C ASN A 140 5.89 -3.32 1.00
N LEU A 141 5.19 -2.35 1.59
CA LEU A 141 5.88 -1.10 1.94
C LEU A 141 6.96 -1.46 2.97
N ILE A 142 8.21 -1.23 2.59
CA ILE A 142 9.39 -1.78 3.25
C ILE A 142 9.33 -1.47 4.75
N LYS A 143 9.45 -2.54 5.55
CA LYS A 143 9.32 -2.59 7.00
C LYS A 143 10.61 -2.10 7.70
N HIS A 144 11.12 -0.95 7.30
CA HIS A 144 12.09 -0.12 8.02
C HIS A 144 11.50 1.29 7.99
N GLU A 145 10.52 1.63 8.83
CA GLU A 145 10.68 1.87 10.25
C GLU A 145 9.36 1.56 10.97
N ILE A 146 9.48 0.97 12.16
CA ILE A 146 8.39 0.81 13.11
C ILE A 146 7.91 2.19 13.64
N GLU A 147 8.68 3.26 13.39
CA GLU A 147 8.38 4.66 13.74
C GLU A 147 7.65 5.42 12.61
N LEU A 148 7.99 5.20 11.33
CA LEU A 148 7.30 5.81 10.16
C LEU A 148 5.84 5.36 9.99
N LYS A 149 5.50 4.12 10.39
CA LYS A 149 4.13 3.58 10.19
C LYS A 149 3.07 4.36 10.96
N ASN A 150 3.34 4.76 12.20
CA ASN A 150 2.38 5.54 12.98
C ASN A 150 2.19 6.94 12.38
N ASP A 151 3.28 7.55 11.92
CA ASP A 151 3.27 8.90 11.35
C ASP A 151 2.55 8.94 9.98
N PHE A 152 2.74 7.93 9.13
CA PHE A 152 2.00 7.81 7.86
C PHE A 152 0.49 7.71 8.09
N TYR A 153 0.03 6.75 8.91
CA TYR A 153 -1.41 6.59 9.15
C TYR A 153 -2.00 7.81 9.83
N ALA A 154 -1.30 8.40 10.80
CA ALA A 154 -1.75 9.61 11.47
C ALA A 154 -1.87 10.80 10.49
N LYS A 155 -0.85 11.03 9.65
CA LYS A 155 -0.84 12.11 8.66
C LYS A 155 -1.92 11.92 7.61
N VAL A 156 -2.01 10.73 7.00
CA VAL A 156 -3.05 10.44 6.00
C VAL A 156 -4.44 10.57 6.63
N ASN A 157 -4.66 10.00 7.82
CA ASN A 157 -5.95 10.10 8.48
C ASN A 157 -6.31 11.53 8.88
N ALA A 158 -5.34 12.35 9.29
CA ALA A 158 -5.56 13.77 9.57
C ALA A 158 -5.98 14.55 8.31
N ILE A 159 -5.37 14.24 7.16
CA ILE A 159 -5.71 14.87 5.87
C ILE A 159 -7.09 14.44 5.39
N ILE A 160 -7.43 13.14 5.46
CA ILE A 160 -8.72 12.65 4.94
C ILE A 160 -9.90 12.94 5.88
N LYS A 161 -9.67 13.06 7.20
CA LYS A 161 -10.73 13.19 8.21
C LYS A 161 -11.74 14.29 7.87
N PRO A 162 -11.35 15.54 7.54
CA PRO A 162 -12.30 16.60 7.20
C PRO A 162 -13.21 16.27 6.02
N HIS A 163 -12.74 15.44 5.09
CA HIS A 163 -13.50 15.06 3.89
C HIS A 163 -14.42 13.86 4.12
N VAL A 164 -14.04 12.94 5.02
CA VAL A 164 -14.77 11.69 5.27
C VAL A 164 -15.76 11.82 6.44
N MET A 165 -15.43 12.63 7.46
CA MET A 165 -16.23 12.76 8.68
C MET A 165 -17.68 13.23 8.41
N PRO A 166 -17.92 14.28 7.58
CA PRO A 166 -19.30 14.71 7.31
C PRO A 166 -20.14 13.60 6.68
N TYR A 167 -19.57 12.82 5.76
CA TYR A 167 -20.24 11.67 5.17
C TYR A 167 -20.57 10.62 6.23
N LEU A 168 -19.61 10.23 7.07
CA LEU A 168 -19.82 9.24 8.13
C LEU A 168 -20.90 9.65 9.13
N LEU A 169 -20.99 10.94 9.47
CA LEU A 169 -22.03 11.47 10.36
C LEU A 169 -23.41 11.54 9.69
N SER A 170 -23.47 11.63 8.36
CA SER A 170 -24.72 11.68 7.59
C SER A 170 -25.35 10.31 7.31
N LEU A 171 -24.58 9.23 7.42
CA LEU A 171 -25.04 7.86 7.13
C LEU A 171 -26.16 7.39 8.07
N GLY A 172 -27.05 6.53 7.58
CA GLY A 172 -27.95 5.75 8.43
C GLY A 172 -27.19 4.79 9.34
N ASP A 173 -27.80 4.39 10.46
CA ASP A 173 -27.15 3.52 11.45
C ASP A 173 -26.70 2.18 10.89
N GLU A 174 -27.54 1.53 10.08
CA GLU A 174 -27.19 0.25 9.46
C GLU A 174 -25.99 0.35 8.50
N GLU A 175 -25.91 1.44 7.75
CA GLU A 175 -24.82 1.66 6.79
C GLU A 175 -23.50 1.96 7.52
N PHE A 176 -23.58 2.72 8.60
CA PHE A 176 -22.44 3.01 9.46
C PHE A 176 -21.93 1.74 10.15
N GLU A 177 -22.81 0.92 10.73
CA GLU A 177 -22.44 -0.36 11.34
C GLU A 177 -21.84 -1.35 10.33
N LYS A 178 -22.31 -1.36 9.08
CA LYS A 178 -21.65 -2.12 8.01
C LYS A 178 -20.20 -1.66 7.83
N ILE A 179 -19.93 -0.35 7.76
CA ILE A 179 -18.56 0.17 7.63
C ILE A 179 -17.71 -0.21 8.84
N ILE A 180 -18.24 -0.04 10.06
CA ILE A 180 -17.51 -0.30 11.31
C ILE A 180 -17.21 -1.80 11.49
N SER A 181 -18.19 -2.69 11.29
CA SER A 181 -18.01 -4.15 11.41
C SER A 181 -16.89 -4.68 10.49
N PHE A 182 -16.70 -4.07 9.32
CA PHE A 182 -15.58 -4.43 8.43
C PHE A 182 -14.20 -4.07 8.99
N VAL A 183 -14.11 -3.07 9.86
CA VAL A 183 -12.86 -2.58 10.48
C VAL A 183 -12.59 -3.31 11.80
N THR A 184 -13.63 -3.57 12.60
CA THR A 184 -13.51 -4.14 13.95
C THR A 184 -13.25 -5.64 13.98
N GLY A 185 -13.71 -6.39 12.98
CA GLY A 185 -13.59 -7.85 12.94
C GLY A 185 -12.16 -8.39 12.95
N PHE A 186 -11.14 -7.54 12.76
CA PHE A 186 -9.75 -7.98 12.62
C PHE A 186 -8.69 -7.10 13.34
N HIS A 187 -9.04 -5.98 13.99
CA HIS A 187 -8.06 -4.99 14.47
C HIS A 187 -8.40 -4.26 15.78
N LYS A 188 -7.36 -3.77 16.47
CA LYS A 188 -7.47 -2.57 17.33
C LYS A 188 -7.80 -1.40 16.41
N ILE A 189 -8.94 -0.76 16.61
CA ILE A 189 -9.34 0.49 15.95
C ILE A 189 -8.45 1.61 16.51
N ASP A 190 -7.15 1.60 16.22
CA ASP A 190 -6.27 2.74 16.45
C ASP A 190 -6.34 3.73 15.27
N THR A 191 -7.29 3.55 14.34
CA THR A 191 -7.70 4.59 13.39
C THR A 191 -8.61 5.59 14.11
N THR A 192 -7.96 6.54 14.76
CA THR A 192 -8.48 7.58 15.67
C THR A 192 -9.81 8.25 15.26
N PHE A 193 -10.08 8.51 13.98
CA PHE A 193 -11.28 9.25 13.58
C PHE A 193 -12.56 8.41 13.39
N LEU A 194 -12.46 7.10 13.15
CA LEU A 194 -13.66 6.24 13.07
C LEU A 194 -14.29 6.05 14.46
N LYS A 195 -13.44 5.93 15.49
CA LYS A 195 -13.86 5.89 16.89
C LYS A 195 -14.52 7.21 17.29
N GLU A 196 -13.93 8.34 16.92
CA GLU A 196 -14.51 9.66 17.12
C GLU A 196 -15.88 9.81 16.41
N ALA A 197 -16.02 9.30 15.19
CA ALA A 197 -17.31 9.29 14.49
C ALA A 197 -18.38 8.45 15.24
N MET A 198 -17.98 7.34 15.87
CA MET A 198 -18.89 6.55 16.70
C MET A 198 -19.34 7.32 17.95
N GLU A 199 -18.43 8.02 18.61
CA GLU A 199 -18.71 8.81 19.81
C GLU A 199 -19.66 9.98 19.50
N LEU A 200 -19.36 10.78 18.47
CA LEU A 200 -20.20 11.90 18.03
C LEU A 200 -21.63 11.47 17.60
N ARG A 201 -21.77 10.26 17.03
CA ARG A 201 -23.07 9.71 16.65
C ARG A 201 -23.89 9.22 17.85
N LYS A 202 -23.25 8.84 18.95
CA LYS A 202 -23.94 8.48 20.20
C LYS A 202 -24.47 9.73 20.88
N GLU A 203 -23.63 10.75 21.02
CA GLU A 203 -24.01 12.04 21.61
C GLU A 203 -25.24 12.65 20.91
N LYS A 204 -25.28 12.64 19.57
CA LYS A 204 -26.45 13.12 18.80
C LYS A 204 -27.76 12.34 18.98
N LYS A 205 -27.71 11.11 19.51
CA LYS A 205 -28.90 10.30 19.78
C LYS A 205 -29.38 10.44 21.21
N ASP A 206 -28.48 10.88 22.09
CA ASP A 206 -28.75 11.11 23.50
C ASP A 206 -29.24 12.56 23.76
N GLU A 207 -29.18 13.45 22.74
CA GLU A 207 -29.84 14.77 22.65
C GLU A 207 -31.25 14.68 22.04
#